data_AF-A0A158VBP5-F1
#
_entry.id   AF-A0A158VBP5-F1
#
_cell.length_a   1.000
_cell.length_b   1.000
_cell.length_c   1.000
_cell.angle_alpha   90.00
_cell.angle_beta   90.00
_cell.angle_gamma   90.00
#
_symmetry.space_group_name_H-M   'P 1'
#
loop_
_entity.id
_entity.type
_entity.pdbx_description
1 polymer ?
#
loop_
_entity_poly.entity_id
_entity_poly.type
_entity_poly.pdbx_seq_one_letter_code
_entity_poly.pdbx_strand_id
1 'polypeptide(L)'
;YEISLSPTGVSRVCLYPGFVDLKEADWILEQLCQDVPWKQRMGIREDITYPQPRLTAWYGELPYTYSRVTMEPNPHWLPVLWTLKSRIEENTGHTFNSLLCNFYRDEKDSVDWHSDDEPSLGSCPVIASLSFGATR
;
A
#
# COMPACT_ATOMS: atom_id res chain seq x y z
N TYR A 1 -5.00 -17.94 6.52
CA TYR A 1 -3.87 -18.88 6.36
C TYR A 1 -2.80 -18.54 7.37
N GLU A 2 -2.33 -19.52 8.14
CA GLU A 2 -1.13 -19.38 8.96
C GLU A 2 0.05 -19.94 8.15
N ILE A 3 1.07 -19.11 7.93
CA ILE A 3 2.20 -19.40 7.02
C ILE A 3 3.38 -19.99 7.80
N SER A 4 3.61 -19.52 9.03
CA SER A 4 4.69 -19.99 9.90
C SER A 4 4.32 -19.76 11.37
N LEU A 5 4.95 -20.51 12.28
CA LEU A 5 4.71 -20.45 13.73
C LEU A 5 5.93 -20.00 14.55
N SER A 6 7.10 -19.91 13.93
CA SER A 6 8.39 -19.63 14.59
C SER A 6 9.36 -18.98 13.60
N PRO A 7 10.40 -18.26 14.05
CA PRO A 7 10.80 -18.05 15.45
C PRO A 7 10.04 -16.93 16.18
N THR A 8 9.38 -16.02 15.46
CA THR A 8 8.76 -14.81 16.03
C THR A 8 7.28 -14.98 16.42
N GLY A 9 6.70 -16.15 16.16
CA GLY A 9 5.30 -16.46 16.40
C GLY A 9 4.54 -16.76 15.11
N VAL A 10 3.22 -16.62 15.17
CA VAL A 10 2.33 -16.93 14.03
C VAL A 10 2.39 -15.81 12.98
N SER A 11 2.80 -16.14 11.77
CA SER A 11 2.60 -15.29 10.59
C SER A 11 1.29 -15.66 9.92
N ARG A 12 0.36 -14.72 9.78
CA ARG A 12 -0.99 -14.97 9.25
C ARG A 12 -1.30 -14.04 8.10
N VAL A 13 -1.95 -14.58 7.06
CA VAL A 13 -2.54 -13.83 5.95
C VAL A 13 -3.99 -14.21 5.73
N CYS A 14 -4.82 -13.25 5.36
CA CYS A 14 -6.22 -13.46 5.02
C CYS A 14 -6.46 -12.92 3.60
N LEU A 15 -7.13 -13.71 2.75
CA LEU A 15 -7.45 -13.34 1.37
C LEU A 15 -8.97 -13.25 1.22
N TYR A 16 -9.44 -12.12 0.69
CA TYR A 16 -10.86 -11.85 0.45
C TYR A 16 -11.08 -11.50 -1.04
N PRO A 17 -11.23 -12.51 -1.92
CA PRO A 17 -11.53 -12.26 -3.33
C PRO A 17 -12.86 -11.54 -3.48
N GLY A 18 -12.93 -10.56 -4.39
CA GLY A 18 -14.17 -9.82 -4.64
C GLY A 18 -14.63 -8.94 -3.46
N PHE A 19 -13.69 -8.45 -2.64
CA PHE A 19 -13.98 -7.48 -1.58
C PHE A 19 -14.65 -6.20 -2.12
N VAL A 20 -14.30 -5.82 -3.35
CA VAL A 20 -14.97 -4.81 -4.16
C VAL A 20 -15.57 -5.53 -5.38
N ASP A 21 -16.81 -5.22 -5.74
CA ASP A 21 -17.42 -5.81 -6.93
C ASP A 21 -16.73 -5.30 -8.20
N LEU A 22 -16.79 -6.08 -9.29
CA LEU A 22 -16.04 -5.76 -10.51
C LEU A 22 -16.39 -4.40 -11.12
N LYS A 23 -17.67 -4.00 -11.10
CA LYS A 23 -18.09 -2.73 -11.72
C LYS A 23 -17.61 -1.54 -10.88
N GLU A 24 -17.73 -1.65 -9.57
CA GLU A 24 -17.17 -0.66 -8.65
C GLU A 24 -15.64 -0.62 -8.75
N ALA A 25 -14.97 -1.77 -8.86
CA ALA A 25 -13.52 -1.85 -8.97
C ALA A 25 -13.00 -1.15 -10.25
N ASP A 26 -13.69 -1.31 -11.38
CA ASP A 26 -13.36 -0.62 -12.63
C ASP A 26 -13.50 0.91 -12.47
N TRP A 27 -14.61 1.37 -11.88
CA TRP A 27 -14.84 2.80 -11.63
C TRP A 27 -13.80 3.40 -10.67
N ILE A 28 -13.48 2.68 -9.59
CA ILE A 28 -12.45 3.09 -8.62
C ILE A 28 -11.09 3.17 -9.31
N LEU A 29 -10.72 2.18 -10.13
CA LEU A 29 -9.46 2.18 -10.86
C LEU A 29 -9.31 3.44 -11.71
N GLU A 30 -10.34 3.81 -12.47
CA GLU A 30 -10.32 5.02 -13.30
C GLU A 30 -10.09 6.29 -12.46
N GLN A 31 -10.80 6.44 -11.34
CA GLN A 31 -10.61 7.57 -10.42
C GLN A 31 -9.19 7.60 -9.83
N LEU A 32 -8.68 6.47 -9.36
CA LEU A 32 -7.34 6.38 -8.78
C LEU A 32 -6.25 6.71 -9.80
N CYS A 33 -6.38 6.24 -11.05
CA CYS A 33 -5.44 6.56 -12.11
C CYS A 33 -5.40 8.06 -12.44
N GLN A 34 -6.54 8.76 -12.34
CA GLN A 34 -6.65 10.18 -12.68
C GLN A 34 -6.27 11.12 -11.53
N ASP A 35 -6.74 10.83 -10.32
CA ASP A 35 -6.74 11.81 -9.23
C ASP A 35 -5.57 11.65 -8.25
N VAL A 36 -4.99 10.45 -8.17
CA VAL A 36 -3.82 10.24 -7.30
C VAL A 36 -2.61 10.94 -7.94
N PRO A 37 -1.85 11.75 -7.18
CA PRO A 37 -0.70 12.50 -7.70
C PRO A 37 0.52 11.59 -7.84
N TRP A 38 0.45 10.64 -8.78
CA TRP A 38 1.47 9.63 -9.05
C TRP A 38 2.83 10.27 -9.36
N LYS A 39 3.88 9.83 -8.66
CA LYS A 39 5.25 10.27 -8.92
C LYS A 39 6.20 9.08 -8.92
N GLN A 40 7.13 9.06 -9.86
CA GLN A 40 8.27 8.16 -9.78
C GLN A 40 9.24 8.74 -8.76
N ARG A 41 9.46 8.02 -7.65
CA ARG A 41 10.33 8.48 -6.57
C ARG A 41 11.69 7.82 -6.66
N MET A 42 12.68 8.46 -6.06
CA MET A 42 13.99 7.85 -5.87
C MET A 42 13.96 6.98 -4.61
N GLY A 43 14.55 5.80 -4.66
CA GLY A 43 14.88 4.98 -3.50
C GLY A 43 16.38 4.96 -3.28
N ILE A 44 16.80 4.59 -2.07
CA ILE A 44 18.22 4.36 -1.73
C ILE A 44 18.37 2.89 -1.34
N ARG A 45 19.27 2.18 -2.02
CA ARG A 45 19.67 0.81 -1.71
C ARG A 45 21.18 0.71 -1.77
N GLU A 46 21.81 0.17 -0.73
CA GLU A 46 23.27 0.03 -0.64
C GLU A 46 24.01 1.34 -0.97
N ASP A 47 23.46 2.46 -0.49
CA ASP A 47 23.95 3.83 -0.71
C ASP A 47 23.91 4.31 -2.18
N ILE A 48 23.26 3.57 -3.07
CA ILE A 48 22.99 3.94 -4.45
C ILE A 48 21.55 4.45 -4.56
N THR A 49 21.40 5.65 -5.12
CA THR A 49 20.09 6.25 -5.44
C THR A 49 19.60 5.77 -6.79
N TYR A 50 18.38 5.23 -6.86
CA TYR A 50 17.78 4.71 -8.10
C TYR A 50 16.31 5.14 -8.23
N PRO A 51 15.79 5.35 -9.45
CA PRO A 51 14.36 5.58 -9.64
C PRO A 51 13.60 4.28 -9.36
N GLN A 52 12.61 4.33 -8.47
CA GLN A 52 11.77 3.18 -8.18
C GLN A 52 11.05 2.73 -9.46
N PRO A 53 10.99 1.42 -9.77
CA PRO A 53 10.28 0.90 -10.94
C PRO A 53 8.78 0.80 -10.65
N ARG A 54 8.18 1.91 -10.19
CA ARG A 54 6.73 2.10 -9.96
C ARG A 54 6.45 3.56 -9.66
N LEU A 55 5.19 3.97 -9.79
CA LEU A 55 4.73 5.28 -9.33
C LEU A 55 4.11 5.15 -7.94
N THR A 56 4.37 6.13 -7.06
CA THR A 56 3.87 6.09 -5.69
C THR A 56 3.28 7.43 -5.23
N ALA A 57 2.24 7.32 -4.42
CA ALA A 57 1.67 8.42 -3.67
C ALA A 57 1.40 7.97 -2.23
N TRP A 58 1.49 8.90 -1.29
CA TRP A 58 1.37 8.59 0.13
C TRP A 58 0.33 9.51 0.78
N TYR A 59 -0.57 8.91 1.56
CA TYR A 59 -1.63 9.57 2.30
C TYR A 59 -1.60 9.08 3.74
N GLY A 60 -1.83 9.96 4.70
CA GLY A 60 -1.81 9.56 6.11
C GLY A 60 -1.62 10.71 7.06
N GLU A 61 -1.43 10.36 8.32
CA GLU A 61 -1.24 11.32 9.41
C GLU A 61 0.24 11.56 9.73
N LEU A 62 1.12 10.59 9.47
CA LEU A 62 2.50 10.58 9.94
C LEU A 62 3.50 10.30 8.82
N PRO A 63 4.55 11.12 8.61
CA PRO A 63 5.53 10.89 7.56
C PRO A 63 6.00 9.43 7.45
N TYR A 64 5.94 8.88 6.24
CA TYR A 64 6.34 7.50 5.98
C TYR A 64 7.74 7.46 5.39
N THR A 65 8.64 6.70 6.03
CA THR A 65 10.01 6.53 5.56
C THR A 65 10.16 5.15 4.95
N TYR A 66 10.38 5.11 3.64
CA TYR A 66 10.64 3.88 2.91
C TYR A 66 11.93 4.00 2.11
N SER A 67 12.76 2.96 2.12
CA SER A 67 14.05 2.95 1.41
C SER A 67 14.92 4.18 1.77
N ARG A 68 14.89 4.59 3.04
CA ARG A 68 15.56 5.80 3.59
C ARG A 68 15.08 7.14 3.01
N VAL A 69 13.95 7.16 2.31
CA VAL A 69 13.32 8.37 1.80
C VAL A 69 12.03 8.63 2.57
N THR A 70 12.00 9.75 3.29
CA THR A 70 10.80 10.20 4.02
C THR A 70 9.86 10.92 3.07
N MET A 71 8.60 10.50 3.08
CA MET A 71 7.51 11.10 2.33
C MET A 71 6.61 11.87 3.29
N GLU A 72 6.40 13.15 2.99
CA GLU A 72 5.40 13.95 3.68
C GLU A 72 3.99 13.43 3.33
N PRO A 73 3.08 13.33 4.32
CA PRO A 73 1.71 12.91 4.07
C PRO A 73 1.01 13.88 3.16
N ASN A 74 0.21 13.37 2.24
CA ASN A 74 -0.90 14.17 1.75
C ASN A 74 -2.02 14.14 2.80
N PRO A 75 -2.29 15.26 3.50
CA PRO A 75 -3.35 15.31 4.51
C PRO A 75 -4.74 15.28 3.86
N HIS A 76 -4.84 15.62 2.57
CA HIS A 76 -6.10 15.66 1.84
C HIS A 76 -6.33 14.31 1.16
N TRP A 77 -6.97 13.40 1.89
CA TRP A 77 -7.41 12.12 1.36
C TRP A 77 -8.44 12.34 0.25
N LEU A 78 -8.26 11.64 -0.87
CA LEU A 78 -9.29 11.60 -1.91
C LEU A 78 -10.53 10.90 -1.35
N PRO A 79 -11.75 11.36 -1.69
CA PRO A 79 -12.98 10.73 -1.19
C PRO A 79 -13.04 9.21 -1.43
N VAL A 80 -12.59 8.75 -2.60
CA VAL A 80 -12.52 7.32 -2.93
C VAL A 80 -11.60 6.54 -1.98
N LEU A 81 -10.46 7.12 -1.60
CA LEU A 81 -9.51 6.49 -0.67
C LEU A 81 -10.07 6.43 0.75
N TRP A 82 -10.79 7.47 1.16
CA TRP A 82 -11.48 7.49 2.45
C TRP A 82 -12.57 6.42 2.51
N THR A 83 -13.41 6.31 1.48
CA THR A 83 -14.45 5.28 1.40
C THR A 83 -13.88 3.87 1.47
N LEU A 84 -12.78 3.61 0.74
CA LEU A 84 -12.10 2.32 0.77
C LEU A 84 -11.52 2.02 2.16
N LYS A 85 -10.86 3.00 2.78
CA LYS A 85 -10.36 2.90 4.15
C LYS A 85 -11.49 2.53 5.12
N SER A 86 -12.56 3.33 5.17
CA SER A 86 -13.68 3.07 6.08
C SER A 86 -14.29 1.69 5.86
N ARG A 87 -14.46 1.26 4.60
CA ARG A 87 -14.97 -0.07 4.29
C ARG A 87 -14.06 -1.18 4.82
N ILE A 88 -12.74 -1.07 4.65
CA ILE A 88 -11.78 -2.04 5.20
C ILE A 88 -11.88 -2.05 6.73
N GLU A 89 -11.93 -0.89 7.37
CA GLU A 89 -11.99 -0.80 8.83
C GLU A 89 -13.28 -1.43 9.39
N GLU A 90 -14.43 -1.15 8.78
CA GLU A 90 -15.72 -1.72 9.17
C GLU A 90 -15.77 -3.24 9.00
N ASN A 91 -15.16 -3.78 7.94
CA ASN A 91 -15.19 -5.23 7.66
C ASN A 91 -14.14 -6.03 8.45
N THR A 92 -13.02 -5.39 8.82
CA THR A 92 -11.91 -6.07 9.50
C THR A 92 -11.86 -5.81 11.01
N GLY A 93 -12.48 -4.72 11.48
CA GLY A 93 -12.38 -4.25 12.86
C GLY A 93 -11.03 -3.63 13.22
N HIS A 94 -10.11 -3.50 12.25
CA HIS A 94 -8.83 -2.83 12.42
C HIS A 94 -8.90 -1.40 11.92
N THR A 95 -8.09 -0.49 12.47
CA THR A 95 -7.97 0.89 12.00
C THR A 95 -6.63 1.12 11.32
N PHE A 96 -6.60 2.06 10.37
CA PHE A 96 -5.42 2.43 9.61
C PHE A 96 -5.26 3.94 9.58
N ASN A 97 -4.03 4.45 9.56
CA ASN A 97 -3.73 5.89 9.52
C ASN A 97 -2.70 6.26 8.44
N SER A 98 -2.28 5.28 7.64
CA SER A 98 -1.28 5.39 6.58
C SER A 98 -1.73 4.58 5.38
N LEU A 99 -1.53 5.14 4.19
CA LEU A 99 -1.83 4.53 2.90
C LEU A 99 -0.70 4.83 1.91
N LEU A 100 -0.06 3.77 1.43
CA LEU A 100 0.85 3.82 0.29
C LEU A 100 0.13 3.31 -0.96
N CYS A 101 -0.05 4.21 -1.93
CA CYS A 101 -0.54 3.85 -3.26
C CYS A 101 0.65 3.44 -4.12
N ASN A 102 0.59 2.25 -4.73
CA ASN A 102 1.56 1.77 -5.71
C ASN A 102 0.87 1.60 -7.06
N PHE A 103 1.40 2.21 -8.11
CA PHE A 103 0.93 2.05 -9.47
C PHE A 103 2.03 1.47 -10.35
N TYR A 104 1.79 0.23 -10.80
CA TYR A 104 2.65 -0.52 -11.70
C TYR A 104 2.11 -0.35 -13.12
N ARG A 105 2.83 0.42 -13.94
CA ARG A 105 2.37 0.85 -15.27
C ARG A 105 2.25 -0.32 -16.25
N ASP A 106 3.21 -1.23 -16.18
CA ASP A 106 3.33 -2.40 -17.05
C ASP A 106 4.12 -3.52 -16.34
N GLU A 107 4.47 -4.58 -17.08
CA GLU A 107 5.21 -5.73 -16.58
C GLU A 107 6.65 -5.43 -16.14
N LYS A 108 7.20 -4.27 -16.51
CA LYS A 108 8.58 -3.85 -16.17
C LYS A 108 8.64 -3.15 -14.82
N ASP A 109 7.49 -2.66 -14.34
CA ASP A 109 7.39 -2.11 -12.99
C ASP A 109 7.31 -3.23 -11.95
N SER A 110 7.99 -3.05 -10.82
CA SER A 110 8.13 -4.06 -9.77
C SER A 110 8.43 -3.45 -8.40
N VAL A 111 8.45 -4.32 -7.40
CA VAL A 111 9.04 -4.03 -6.10
C VAL A 111 9.94 -5.21 -5.75
N ASP A 112 11.17 -4.93 -5.31
CA ASP A 112 12.09 -6.00 -4.94
C ASP A 112 11.70 -6.60 -3.58
N TRP A 113 12.26 -7.75 -3.24
CA TRP A 113 12.02 -8.42 -1.97
C TRP A 113 12.31 -7.50 -0.79
N HIS A 114 11.32 -7.35 0.09
CA HIS A 114 11.39 -6.56 1.31
C HIS A 114 10.40 -7.09 2.34
N SER A 115 10.52 -6.57 3.56
CA SER A 115 9.54 -6.67 4.63
C SER A 115 9.09 -5.25 5.00
N ASP A 116 7.82 -5.09 5.33
CA ASP A 116 7.31 -3.85 5.93
C ASP A 116 7.60 -3.90 7.45
N ASP A 117 8.88 -3.73 7.79
CA ASP A 117 9.43 -3.84 9.15
C ASP A 117 9.91 -2.50 9.72
N GLU A 118 9.40 -1.39 9.18
CA GLU A 118 9.73 -0.07 9.67
C GLU A 118 9.39 0.06 11.17
N PRO A 119 10.31 0.56 12.02
CA PRO A 119 10.09 0.66 13.46
C PRO A 119 8.82 1.44 13.86
N SER A 120 8.38 2.38 13.02
CA SER A 120 7.16 3.16 13.23
C SER A 120 5.87 2.33 13.18
N LEU A 121 5.89 1.16 12.55
CA LEU A 121 4.74 0.26 12.46
C LEU A 121 4.54 -0.57 13.74
N GLY A 122 5.54 -0.59 14.62
CA GLY A 122 5.53 -1.39 15.85
C GLY A 122 5.78 -2.89 15.59
N SER A 123 5.58 -3.70 16.62
CA SER A 123 5.74 -5.16 16.53
C SER A 123 4.48 -5.82 15.96
N CYS A 124 4.67 -6.72 14.99
CA CYS A 124 3.59 -7.48 14.34
C CYS A 124 2.47 -6.59 13.77
N PRO A 125 2.77 -5.67 12.82
CA PRO A 125 1.78 -4.74 12.29
C PRO A 125 0.67 -5.45 11.52
N VAL A 126 -0.51 -4.83 11.51
CA VAL A 126 -1.62 -5.25 10.64
C VAL A 126 -1.57 -4.42 9.36
N ILE A 127 -1.43 -5.10 8.23
CA ILE A 127 -1.35 -4.49 6.90
C ILE A 127 -2.52 -4.98 6.06
N ALA A 128 -3.27 -4.05 5.48
CA ALA A 128 -4.32 -4.33 4.50
C ALA A 128 -3.82 -3.97 3.10
N SER A 129 -3.92 -4.91 2.16
CA SER A 129 -3.60 -4.69 0.75
C SER A 129 -4.87 -4.86 -0.09
N LEU A 130 -5.18 -3.86 -0.91
CA LEU A 130 -6.29 -3.87 -1.85
C LEU A 130 -5.77 -3.54 -3.24
N SER A 131 -6.16 -4.34 -4.24
CA SER A 131 -5.61 -4.28 -5.59
C SER A 131 -6.72 -4.05 -6.63
N PHE A 132 -6.39 -3.26 -7.66
CA PHE A 132 -7.28 -2.93 -8.77
C PHE A 132 -6.52 -3.08 -10.10
N GLY A 133 -7.22 -3.43 -11.18
CA GLY A 133 -6.63 -3.57 -12.51
C GLY A 133 -6.04 -4.96 -12.78
N ALA A 134 -4.92 -4.99 -13.52
CA ALA A 134 -4.32 -6.23 -13.98
C ALA A 134 -3.79 -7.10 -12.84
N THR A 135 -3.98 -8.43 -12.94
CA THR A 135 -3.42 -9.40 -11.99
C THR A 135 -1.89 -9.41 -12.06
N ARG A 136 -1.24 -9.48 -10.90
CA ARG A 136 0.22 -9.47 -10.71
C ARG A 136 0.64 -10.47 -9.65
#